data_AF-A0A7S2DA98-F1
#
_entry.id   AF-A0A7S2DA98-F1
#
_cell.length_a   1.000
_cell.length_b   1.000
_cell.length_c   1.000
_cell.angle_alpha   90.00
_cell.angle_beta   90.00
_cell.angle_gamma   90.00
#
_symmetry.space_group_name_H-M   'P 1'
#
loop_
_entity.id
_entity.type
_entity.pdbx_description
1 polymer ?
#
loop_
_entity_poly.entity_id
_entity_poly.type
_entity_poly.pdbx_seq_one_letter_code
_entity_poly.pdbx_strand_id
1 'polypeptide(L)'
;AKRKELDAIVFPKGYEAGTPLMEMRTLFEFNMKCCMVYDPRPARSSVLAELNAIYKHFLTAELYPLLQELQNNGAVDIYYTGSGLDAREMWVALKSDLFYALGSVIFIMLYLTAHTRSFFISSTALLLVLLAIPTAFVTSALVSGGNRVTGASFLSLFLMVGLGADVVLV
;
A
#
# COMPACT_ATOMS: atom_id res chain seq x y z
N ALA A 1 36.83 -13.25 -21.14
CA ALA A 1 37.00 -12.78 -22.53
C ALA A 1 35.79 -13.11 -23.41
N LYS A 2 35.32 -14.37 -23.49
CA LYS A 2 34.23 -14.81 -24.38
C LYS A 2 32.84 -14.16 -24.23
N ARG A 3 32.49 -13.61 -23.06
CA ARG A 3 31.16 -13.00 -22.83
C ARG A 3 30.98 -11.66 -23.56
N LYS A 4 32.06 -10.87 -23.68
CA LYS A 4 32.02 -9.53 -24.30
C LYS A 4 31.69 -9.55 -25.80
N GLU A 5 31.99 -10.65 -26.49
CA GLU A 5 31.71 -10.77 -27.93
C GLU A 5 30.24 -11.12 -28.23
N LEU A 6 29.58 -11.87 -27.35
CA LEU A 6 28.15 -12.20 -27.47
C LEU A 6 27.27 -10.97 -27.19
N ASP A 7 27.65 -10.16 -26.20
CA ASP A 7 26.90 -8.95 -25.84
C ASP A 7 26.89 -7.92 -26.99
N ALA A 8 27.95 -7.87 -27.81
CA ALA A 8 28.06 -6.97 -28.97
C ALA A 8 27.19 -7.37 -30.18
N ILE A 9 26.71 -8.62 -30.23
CA ILE A 9 25.85 -9.14 -31.30
C ILE A 9 24.38 -8.89 -30.98
N VAL A 10 24.00 -8.96 -29.70
CA VAL A 10 22.61 -8.90 -29.23
C VAL A 10 22.16 -7.47 -28.91
N PHE A 11 23.05 -6.61 -28.44
CA PHE A 11 22.69 -5.28 -27.97
C PHE A 11 23.16 -4.15 -28.91
N PRO A 12 22.38 -3.06 -29.04
CA PRO A 12 22.72 -1.93 -29.89
C PRO A 12 24.01 -1.24 -29.42
N LYS A 13 24.81 -0.73 -30.38
CA LYS A 13 26.06 -0.01 -30.09
C LYS A 13 25.75 1.21 -29.21
N GLY A 14 26.27 1.22 -27.99
CA GLY A 14 25.97 2.24 -26.96
C GLY A 14 25.07 1.75 -25.83
N TYR A 15 24.63 0.49 -25.85
CA TYR A 15 24.01 -0.14 -24.69
C TYR A 15 25.08 -0.43 -23.63
N GLU A 16 25.18 0.44 -22.64
CA GLU A 16 25.85 0.12 -21.38
C GLU A 16 24.93 -0.85 -20.62
N ALA A 17 25.11 -2.15 -20.84
CA ALA A 17 24.69 -3.14 -19.85
C ALA A 17 25.41 -2.72 -18.56
N GLY A 18 24.68 -2.07 -17.64
CA GLY A 18 25.25 -1.51 -16.42
C GLY A 18 26.20 -2.49 -15.74
N THR A 19 27.16 -1.96 -14.99
CA THR A 19 28.16 -2.79 -14.30
C THR A 19 27.46 -3.97 -13.62
N PRO A 20 27.89 -5.23 -13.86
CA PRO A 20 27.25 -6.38 -13.24
C PRO A 20 27.39 -6.24 -11.73
N LEU A 21 26.29 -5.85 -11.08
CA LEU A 21 26.23 -5.82 -9.62
C LEU A 21 26.30 -7.26 -9.15
N MET A 22 27.04 -7.49 -8.05
CA MET A 22 27.13 -8.80 -7.44
C MET A 22 25.82 -9.09 -6.71
N GLU A 23 24.81 -9.55 -7.44
CA GLU A 23 23.49 -9.89 -6.90
C GLU A 23 23.43 -11.36 -6.50
N MET A 24 22.91 -11.64 -5.31
CA MET A 24 22.59 -12.99 -4.85
C MET A 24 21.08 -13.11 -4.74
N ARG A 25 20.48 -13.99 -5.54
CA ARG A 25 19.04 -14.27 -5.50
C ARG A 25 18.79 -15.59 -4.80
N THR A 26 17.93 -15.57 -3.79
CA THR A 26 17.46 -16.74 -3.06
C THR A 26 15.94 -16.81 -3.08
N LEU A 27 15.38 -18.01 -3.17
CA LEU A 27 13.95 -18.25 -3.10
C LEU A 27 13.66 -19.22 -1.97
N PHE A 28 12.68 -18.87 -1.14
CA PHE A 28 12.20 -19.71 -0.04
C PHE A 28 10.72 -19.99 -0.23
N GLU A 29 10.34 -21.26 -0.17
CA GLU A 29 8.95 -21.70 -0.31
C GLU A 29 8.54 -22.48 0.94
N PHE A 30 7.46 -22.04 1.59
CA PHE A 30 6.92 -22.66 2.80
C PHE A 30 5.64 -23.42 2.47
N ASN A 31 5.73 -24.74 2.38
CA ASN A 31 4.60 -25.61 2.10
C ASN A 31 3.98 -26.14 3.40
N MET A 32 2.93 -25.46 3.88
CA MET A 32 2.17 -25.87 5.06
C MET A 32 1.06 -26.85 4.69
N LYS A 33 1.06 -28.05 5.28
CA LYS A 33 -0.03 -29.01 5.11
C LYS A 33 -1.25 -28.53 5.87
N CYS A 34 -2.31 -28.19 5.14
CA CYS A 34 -3.53 -27.66 5.75
C CYS A 34 -4.56 -28.75 6.09
N CYS A 35 -4.94 -29.58 5.12
CA CYS A 35 -6.06 -30.53 5.27
C CYS A 35 -5.90 -31.72 4.32
N MET A 36 -6.60 -32.81 4.63
CA MET A 36 -6.80 -33.94 3.73
C MET A 36 -8.05 -33.72 2.86
N VAL A 37 -8.13 -34.45 1.74
CA VAL A 37 -9.26 -34.34 0.79
C VAL A 37 -10.61 -34.67 1.44
N TYR A 38 -10.60 -35.52 2.47
CA TYR A 38 -11.80 -35.99 3.17
C TYR A 38 -12.30 -35.04 4.26
N ASP A 39 -11.57 -33.97 4.58
CA ASP A 39 -11.97 -33.07 5.66
C ASP A 39 -13.17 -32.20 5.26
N PRO A 40 -14.18 -32.04 6.15
CA PRO A 40 -15.34 -31.22 5.86
C PRO A 40 -14.95 -29.74 5.66
N ARG A 41 -15.57 -29.07 4.68
CA ARG A 41 -15.31 -27.66 4.31
C ARG A 41 -15.20 -26.68 5.50
N PRO A 42 -16.10 -26.69 6.51
CA PRO A 42 -15.98 -25.78 7.65
C PRO A 42 -14.70 -26.00 8.46
N ALA A 43 -14.33 -27.25 8.75
CA ALA A 43 -13.09 -27.57 9.46
C ALA A 43 -11.85 -27.16 8.66
N ARG A 44 -11.90 -27.27 7.33
CA ARG A 44 -10.81 -26.78 6.47
C ARG A 44 -10.65 -25.26 6.54
N SER A 45 -11.77 -24.53 6.55
CA SER A 45 -11.74 -23.06 6.58
C SER A 45 -11.17 -22.52 7.90
N SER A 46 -11.46 -23.16 9.03
CA SER A 46 -10.92 -22.76 10.33
C SER A 46 -9.41 -23.01 10.43
N VAL A 47 -8.95 -24.19 9.98
CA VAL A 47 -7.51 -24.52 9.97
C VAL A 47 -6.74 -23.60 9.01
N LEU A 48 -7.30 -23.32 7.83
CA LEU A 48 -6.72 -22.33 6.90
C LEU A 48 -6.62 -20.95 7.55
N ALA A 49 -7.64 -20.52 8.29
CA ALA A 49 -7.63 -19.22 8.96
C ALA A 49 -6.53 -19.16 10.04
N GLU A 50 -6.36 -20.22 10.82
CA GLU A 50 -5.32 -20.34 11.83
C GLU A 50 -3.91 -20.33 11.22
N LEU A 51 -3.66 -21.15 10.20
CA LEU A 51 -2.37 -21.17 9.49
C LEU A 51 -2.03 -19.82 8.85
N ASN A 52 -3.03 -19.15 8.26
CA ASN A 52 -2.85 -17.80 7.73
C ASN A 52 -2.51 -16.79 8.85
N ALA A 53 -3.08 -16.93 10.04
CA ALA A 53 -2.76 -16.07 11.17
C ALA A 53 -1.32 -16.28 11.66
N ILE A 54 -0.88 -17.54 11.78
CA ILE A 54 0.50 -17.89 12.15
C ILE A 54 1.50 -17.35 11.12
N TYR A 55 1.22 -17.56 9.83
CA TYR A 55 2.09 -17.06 8.76
C TYR A 55 2.17 -15.53 8.77
N LYS A 56 1.03 -14.84 8.91
CA LYS A 56 1.01 -13.37 9.03
C LYS A 56 1.77 -12.90 10.26
N HIS A 57 1.65 -13.59 11.39
CA HIS A 57 2.38 -13.26 12.60
C HIS A 57 3.89 -13.34 12.35
N PHE A 58 4.38 -14.46 11.80
CA PHE A 58 5.78 -14.62 11.40
C PHE A 58 6.26 -13.50 10.48
N LEU A 59 5.50 -13.17 9.43
CA LEU A 59 5.85 -12.07 8.52
C LEU A 59 6.01 -10.74 9.27
N THR A 60 5.07 -10.41 10.16
CA THR A 60 5.04 -9.11 10.83
C THR A 60 5.96 -8.98 12.04
N ALA A 61 6.17 -10.05 12.79
CA ALA A 61 6.90 -10.03 14.06
C ALA A 61 8.38 -10.35 13.88
N GLU A 62 8.74 -11.18 12.90
CA GLU A 62 10.11 -11.67 12.73
C GLU A 62 10.71 -11.21 11.41
N LEU A 63 10.09 -11.56 10.28
CA LEU A 63 10.70 -11.34 8.97
C LEU A 63 10.83 -9.85 8.62
N TYR A 64 9.74 -9.09 8.75
CA TYR A 64 9.72 -7.69 8.32
C TYR A 64 10.67 -6.80 9.14
N PRO A 65 10.72 -6.88 10.49
CA PRO A 65 11.70 -6.12 11.27
C PRO A 65 13.15 -6.47 10.93
N LEU A 66 13.45 -7.75 10.70
CA LEU A 66 14.78 -8.20 10.31
C LEU A 66 15.20 -7.61 8.95
N LEU A 67 14.28 -7.62 7.97
CA LEU A 67 14.53 -7.01 6.66
C LEU A 67 14.80 -5.50 6.78
N GLN A 68 14.02 -4.78 7.60
CA GLN A 68 14.22 -3.36 7.83
C GLN A 68 15.55 -3.06 8.53
N GLU A 69 15.93 -3.84 9.55
CA GLU A 69 17.20 -3.69 10.25
C GLU A 69 18.39 -3.87 9.29
N LEU A 70 18.36 -4.94 8.49
CA LEU A 70 19.42 -5.22 7.53
C LEU A 70 19.51 -4.17 6.42
N GLN A 71 18.37 -3.66 5.95
CA GLN A 71 18.33 -2.60 4.94
C GLN A 71 18.87 -1.27 5.49
N ASN A 72 18.58 -0.94 6.76
CA ASN A 72 19.08 0.28 7.41
C ASN A 72 20.59 0.25 7.70
N ASN A 73 21.18 -0.95 7.84
CA ASN A 73 22.61 -1.10 8.08
C ASN A 73 23.48 -0.73 6.85
N GLY A 74 22.89 -0.57 5.67
CA GLY A 74 23.54 -0.03 4.47
C GLY A 74 24.66 -0.90 3.86
N ALA A 75 24.90 -2.09 4.40
CA ALA A 75 25.93 -3.00 3.91
C ALA A 75 25.52 -3.73 2.62
N VAL A 76 24.22 -3.93 2.41
CA VAL A 76 23.64 -4.64 1.27
C VAL A 76 22.26 -4.04 0.96
N ASP A 77 21.99 -3.81 -0.32
CA ASP A 77 20.64 -3.48 -0.80
C ASP A 77 19.82 -4.77 -0.92
N ILE A 78 18.76 -4.87 -0.11
CA ILE A 78 17.90 -6.06 -0.05
C ILE A 78 16.62 -5.78 -0.82
N TYR A 79 16.39 -6.57 -1.86
CA TYR A 79 15.13 -6.58 -2.61
C TYR A 79 14.38 -7.86 -2.30
N TYR A 80 13.14 -7.74 -1.84
CA TYR A 80 12.30 -8.88 -1.52
C TYR A 80 10.92 -8.75 -2.17
N THR A 81 10.31 -9.89 -2.45
CA THR A 81 8.93 -10.01 -2.91
C THR A 81 8.33 -11.27 -2.30
N GLY A 82 7.05 -11.26 -1.95
CA GLY A 82 6.45 -12.42 -1.31
C GLY A 82 4.98 -12.24 -0.99
N SER A 83 4.29 -13.38 -0.86
CA SER A 83 2.87 -13.41 -0.54
C SER A 83 2.61 -12.76 0.83
N GLY A 84 1.90 -11.63 0.82
CA GLY A 84 1.50 -10.92 2.04
C GLY A 84 2.44 -9.79 2.48
N LEU A 85 3.64 -9.66 1.91
CA LEU A 85 4.56 -8.55 2.19
C LEU A 85 4.07 -7.25 1.54
N ASP A 86 3.67 -7.31 0.26
CA ASP A 86 3.18 -6.15 -0.49
C ASP A 86 2.01 -5.45 0.21
N ALA A 87 1.09 -6.24 0.77
CA ALA A 87 -0.07 -5.69 1.49
C ALA A 87 0.37 -4.92 2.74
N ARG A 88 1.41 -5.38 3.44
CA ARG A 88 1.94 -4.70 4.63
C ARG A 88 2.65 -3.42 4.25
N GLU A 89 3.49 -3.45 3.22
CA GLU A 89 4.18 -2.26 2.72
C GLU A 89 3.20 -1.20 2.24
N MET A 90 2.17 -1.62 1.51
CA MET A 90 1.06 -0.75 1.13
C MET A 90 0.47 -0.07 2.36
N TRP A 91 0.14 -0.80 3.43
CA TRP A 91 -0.40 -0.19 4.66
C TRP A 91 0.57 0.78 5.35
N VAL A 92 1.87 0.50 5.35
CA VAL A 92 2.89 1.39 5.92
C VAL A 92 2.98 2.68 5.11
N ALA A 93 3.03 2.58 3.79
CA ALA A 93 3.03 3.73 2.87
C ALA A 93 1.75 4.57 3.04
N LEU A 94 0.57 3.92 3.04
CA LEU A 94 -0.71 4.59 3.25
C LEU A 94 -0.77 5.36 4.57
N LYS A 95 -0.19 4.81 5.65
CA LYS A 95 -0.16 5.49 6.95
C LYS A 95 0.68 6.76 6.89
N SER A 96 1.82 6.72 6.19
CA SER A 96 2.66 7.90 5.95
C SER A 96 1.90 8.94 5.13
N ASP A 97 1.26 8.53 4.04
CA ASP A 97 0.50 9.42 3.15
C ASP A 97 -0.69 10.07 3.85
N LEU A 98 -1.33 9.36 4.79
CA LEU A 98 -2.40 9.91 5.60
C LEU A 98 -1.97 11.11 6.44
N PHE A 99 -0.74 11.12 6.98
CA PHE A 99 -0.22 12.27 7.72
C PHE A 99 0.01 13.48 6.80
N TYR A 100 0.55 13.25 5.60
CA TYR A 100 0.67 14.32 4.60
C TYR A 100 -0.70 14.84 4.16
N ALA A 101 -1.67 13.95 3.98
CA ALA A 101 -3.06 14.30 3.67
C ALA A 101 -3.66 15.21 4.74
N LEU A 102 -3.49 14.85 6.02
CA LEU A 102 -3.98 15.62 7.14
C LEU A 102 -3.34 17.00 7.22
N GLY A 103 -2.04 17.10 6.94
CA GLY A 103 -1.34 18.39 6.79
C GLY A 103 -1.94 19.26 5.68
N SER A 104 -2.25 18.67 4.52
CA SER A 104 -2.89 19.37 3.40
C SER A 104 -4.30 19.88 3.76
N VAL A 105 -5.11 19.06 4.44
CA VAL A 105 -6.45 19.45 4.91
C VAL A 105 -6.37 20.65 5.87
N ILE A 106 -5.39 20.69 6.78
CA ILE A 106 -5.17 21.83 7.68
C ILE A 106 -4.81 23.09 6.88
N PHE A 107 -3.95 22.97 5.87
CA PHE A 107 -3.58 24.10 5.03
C PHE A 107 -4.79 24.67 4.27
N ILE A 108 -5.62 23.79 3.68
CA ILE A 108 -6.88 24.17 3.02
C ILE A 108 -7.81 24.88 4.01
N MET A 109 -7.95 24.36 5.23
CA MET A 109 -8.79 24.97 6.27
C MET A 109 -8.35 26.40 6.61
N LEU A 110 -7.04 26.65 6.75
CA LEU A 110 -6.50 27.99 7.00
C LEU A 110 -6.77 28.93 5.83
N TYR A 111 -6.57 28.45 4.60
CA TYR A 111 -6.83 29.22 3.39
C TYR A 111 -8.32 29.57 3.25
N LEU A 112 -9.21 28.59 3.41
CA LEU A 112 -10.66 28.80 3.38
C LEU A 112 -11.10 29.78 4.46
N THR A 113 -10.54 29.69 5.68
CA THR A 113 -10.89 30.60 6.77
C THR A 113 -10.49 32.04 6.44
N ALA A 114 -9.33 32.25 5.82
CA ALA A 114 -8.90 33.57 5.35
C ALA A 114 -9.79 34.10 4.21
N HIS A 115 -10.21 33.22 3.29
CA HIS A 115 -11.04 33.58 2.13
C HIS A 115 -12.49 33.91 2.52
N THR A 116 -13.17 33.03 3.25
CA THR A 116 -14.57 33.21 3.69
C THR A 116 -14.70 34.22 4.84
N ARG A 117 -13.57 34.57 5.50
CA ARG A 117 -13.49 35.35 6.74
C ARG A 117 -14.32 34.77 7.88
N SER A 118 -14.64 33.47 7.84
CA SER A 118 -15.47 32.80 8.83
C SER A 118 -15.02 31.36 9.03
N PHE A 119 -14.43 31.09 10.18
CA PHE A 119 -14.00 29.75 10.57
C PHE A 119 -15.15 28.74 10.58
N PHE A 120 -16.36 29.19 10.96
CA PHE A 120 -17.54 28.32 11.02
C PHE A 120 -17.94 27.80 9.64
N ILE A 121 -17.97 28.68 8.63
CA ILE A 121 -18.31 28.32 7.24
C ILE A 121 -17.25 27.38 6.69
N SER A 122 -15.97 27.70 6.87
CA SER A 122 -14.87 26.86 6.39
C SER A 122 -14.85 25.48 7.06
N SER A 123 -15.08 25.40 8.37
CA SER A 123 -15.14 24.13 9.10
C SER A 123 -16.30 23.26 8.67
N THR A 124 -17.49 23.85 8.52
CA THR A 124 -18.70 23.10 8.13
C THR A 124 -18.61 22.61 6.69
N ALA A 125 -18.08 23.43 5.79
CA ALA A 125 -17.84 23.04 4.40
C ALA A 125 -16.84 21.88 4.29
N LEU A 126 -15.70 21.97 4.98
CA LEU A 126 -14.70 20.91 4.98
C LEU A 126 -15.23 19.61 5.61
N LEU A 127 -16.03 19.72 6.68
CA LEU A 127 -16.67 18.58 7.32
C LEU A 127 -17.68 17.88 6.39
N LEU A 128 -18.46 18.64 5.62
CA LEU A 128 -19.37 18.07 4.61
C LEU A 128 -18.61 17.31 3.53
N VAL A 129 -17.50 17.86 3.02
CA VAL A 129 -16.63 17.19 2.04
C VAL A 129 -16.05 15.89 2.62
N LEU A 130 -15.57 15.92 3.86
CA LEU A 130 -15.03 14.71 4.51
C LEU A 130 -16.11 13.65 4.76
N LEU A 131 -17.34 14.05 5.12
CA LEU A 131 -18.48 13.14 5.31
C LEU A 131 -19.01 12.57 3.99
N ALA A 132 -18.78 13.21 2.84
CA ALA A 132 -19.14 12.67 1.54
C ALA A 132 -18.41 11.34 1.22
N ILE A 133 -17.19 11.15 1.76
CA ILE A 133 -16.38 9.95 1.53
C ILE A 133 -16.98 8.70 2.20
N PRO A 134 -17.20 8.66 3.54
CA PRO A 134 -17.78 7.48 4.18
C PRO A 134 -19.21 7.23 3.72
N THR A 135 -19.98 8.27 3.41
CA THR A 135 -21.34 8.11 2.88
C THR A 135 -21.32 7.49 1.48
N ALA A 136 -20.42 7.92 0.58
CA ALA A 136 -20.21 7.27 -0.72
C ALA A 136 -19.74 5.81 -0.57
N PHE A 137 -18.86 5.53 0.40
CA PHE A 137 -18.38 4.17 0.65
C PHE A 137 -19.51 3.25 1.14
N VAL A 138 -20.28 3.68 2.14
CA VAL A 138 -21.38 2.88 2.70
C VAL A 138 -22.46 2.64 1.66
N THR A 139 -22.84 3.66 0.89
CA THR A 139 -23.84 3.52 -0.18
C THR A 139 -23.34 2.58 -1.29
N SER A 140 -22.08 2.69 -1.70
CA SER A 140 -21.47 1.79 -2.68
C SER A 140 -21.43 0.34 -2.17
N ALA A 141 -21.05 0.12 -0.90
CA ALA A 141 -21.01 -1.21 -0.30
C ALA A 141 -22.42 -1.85 -0.22
N LEU A 142 -23.45 -1.06 0.13
CA LEU A 142 -24.83 -1.52 0.17
C LEU A 142 -25.35 -1.92 -1.22
N VAL A 143 -25.03 -1.13 -2.26
CA VAL A 143 -25.49 -1.40 -3.63
C VAL A 143 -24.73 -2.56 -4.27
N SER A 144 -23.41 -2.63 -4.06
CA SER A 144 -22.55 -3.63 -4.70
C SER A 144 -22.53 -4.98 -3.96
N GLY A 145 -22.98 -5.05 -2.71
CA GLY A 145 -22.84 -6.24 -1.85
C GLY A 145 -21.39 -6.60 -1.50
N GLY A 146 -20.43 -5.75 -1.87
CA GLY A 146 -19.00 -5.95 -1.64
C GLY A 146 -18.52 -5.13 -0.44
N ASN A 147 -17.77 -5.76 0.47
CA ASN A 147 -17.31 -5.12 1.71
C ASN A 147 -15.77 -4.99 1.80
N ARG A 148 -15.10 -4.83 0.65
CA ARG A 148 -13.64 -4.76 0.58
C ARG A 148 -13.19 -3.36 0.20
N VAL A 149 -12.51 -2.69 1.14
CA VAL A 149 -11.77 -1.46 0.88
C VAL A 149 -10.49 -1.84 0.15
N THR A 150 -10.20 -1.19 -0.97
CA THR A 150 -8.94 -1.36 -1.70
C THR A 150 -8.06 -0.12 -1.51
N GLY A 151 -6.76 -0.22 -1.83
CA GLY A 151 -5.88 0.95 -1.85
C GLY A 151 -6.40 2.08 -2.77
N ALA A 152 -7.15 1.75 -3.82
CA ALA A 152 -7.77 2.75 -4.70
C ALA A 152 -8.82 3.63 -3.98
N SER A 153 -9.49 3.10 -2.95
CA SER A 153 -10.41 3.89 -2.11
C SER A 153 -9.71 4.99 -1.31
N PHE A 154 -8.38 4.89 -1.11
CA PHE A 154 -7.61 5.97 -0.48
C PHE A 154 -7.29 7.10 -1.47
N LEU A 155 -7.09 6.81 -2.75
CA LEU A 155 -6.88 7.83 -3.78
C LEU A 155 -8.10 8.77 -3.89
N SER A 156 -9.31 8.22 -3.77
CA SER A 156 -10.53 9.03 -3.84
C SER A 156 -10.66 10.02 -2.68
N LEU A 157 -10.02 9.77 -1.53
CA LEU A 157 -9.99 10.71 -0.41
C LEU A 157 -9.27 12.00 -0.79
N PHE A 158 -8.12 11.90 -1.46
CA PHE A 158 -7.36 13.06 -1.93
C PHE A 158 -8.11 13.85 -3.00
N LEU A 159 -8.72 13.15 -3.95
CA LEU A 159 -9.49 13.78 -5.04
C LEU A 159 -10.71 14.53 -4.52
N MET A 160 -11.47 13.94 -3.59
CA MET A 160 -12.68 14.56 -3.04
C MET A 160 -12.37 15.81 -2.22
N VAL A 161 -11.28 15.80 -1.44
CA VAL A 161 -10.87 16.99 -0.67
C VAL A 161 -10.49 18.15 -1.60
N GLY A 162 -9.74 17.87 -2.68
CA GLY A 162 -9.34 18.89 -3.66
C GLY A 162 -10.53 19.50 -4.40
N LEU A 163 -11.40 18.65 -4.95
CA LEU A 163 -12.62 19.10 -5.66
C LEU A 163 -13.60 19.80 -4.72
N GLY A 164 -13.76 19.30 -3.49
CA GLY A 164 -14.65 19.89 -2.50
C GLY A 164 -14.17 21.27 -2.06
N ALA A 165 -12.87 21.49 -1.92
CA ALA A 165 -12.32 22.80 -1.59
C ALA A 165 -12.54 23.83 -2.71
N ASP A 166 -12.43 23.41 -3.98
CA ASP A 166 -12.65 24.28 -5.14
C ASP A 166 -14.08 24.86 -5.16
N VAL A 167 -15.09 24.03 -4.92
CA VAL A 167 -16.51 24.47 -4.87
C VAL A 167 -16.77 25.49 -3.75
N VAL A 168 -16.00 25.45 -2.67
CA VAL A 168 -16.16 26.37 -1.53
C VAL A 168 -15.48 27.72 -1.81
N LEU A 169 -14.56 27.76 -2.77
CA LEU A 169 -13.79 28.95 -3.14
C LEU A 169 -14.43 29.79 -4.25
N VAL A 170 -15.39 29.21 -4.99
CA VAL A 170 -16.20 29.90 -6.01
C VAL A 170 -17.35 30.64 -5.36
#